data_AF-A0A1D1V8T5-F1
#
_entry.id   AF-A0A1D1V8T5-F1
#
_cell.length_a   1.000
_cell.length_b   1.000
_cell.length_c   1.000
_cell.angle_alpha   90.00
_cell.angle_beta   90.00
_cell.angle_gamma   90.00
#
_symmetry.space_group_name_H-M   'P 1'
#
loop_
_entity.id
_entity.type
_entity.pdbx_description
1 polymer ?
#
loop_
_entity_poly.entity_id
_entity_poly.type
_entity_poly.pdbx_seq_one_letter_code
_entity_poly.pdbx_strand_id
1 'polypeptide(L)'
;MGLLLVVLVNVFVTGVLGSNRYYSTYLPYGTGDNIVQLYHAHGGSQSPSRKWVAECLDGEAMVGIQDYQDDFFKLQNMWCKYMFPYKPASQGAYPYYPSCHVKDFAVPNQNFCFDAQNAARTVNTFMTALRDDEFSFFIFRPGIGYGTDGTQQYKCCKTPPGYYIDYVSCYYKPTRDQYWEYYDSQNHFVVFCTAGFVMTGIARKLSPINRDYHIEWIQCCRVGYGPPRVQVTPQAGMPSTSYDNSSIPYSAQYRSLDDEDKDLDQAYLPSHQPHATYRMPPALDQVPTISSDAEAVEWQSLRYKKGPVPKLLRLKPPTPMALHTTMLGSGLVSI
;
A
#
# COMPACT_ATOMS: atom_id res chain seq x y z
N MET A 1 15.44 52.72 0.34
CA MET A 1 15.58 51.64 1.34
C MET A 1 14.26 50.89 1.63
N GLY A 2 13.10 51.56 1.74
CA GLY A 2 11.84 50.88 2.09
C GLY A 2 11.41 49.72 1.18
N LEU A 3 11.49 49.87 -0.15
CA LEU A 3 11.10 48.83 -1.11
C LEU A 3 11.92 47.54 -0.97
N LEU A 4 13.24 47.66 -0.80
CA LEU A 4 14.14 46.51 -0.65
C LEU A 4 13.81 45.71 0.61
N LEU A 5 13.53 46.39 1.73
CA LEU A 5 13.12 45.75 2.97
C LEU A 5 11.81 44.97 2.79
N VAL A 6 10.82 45.57 2.11
CA VAL A 6 9.53 44.91 1.82
C VAL A 6 9.72 43.66 0.97
N VAL A 7 10.58 43.70 -0.05
CA VAL A 7 10.87 42.51 -0.88
C VAL A 7 11.55 41.42 -0.08
N LEU A 8 12.57 41.76 0.72
CA LEU A 8 13.29 40.78 1.54
C LEU A 8 12.38 40.14 2.60
N VAL A 9 11.53 40.93 3.25
CA VAL A 9 10.55 40.40 4.22
C VAL A 9 9.57 39.46 3.52
N ASN A 10 9.05 39.82 2.34
CA ASN A 10 8.14 38.94 1.61
C ASN A 10 8.80 37.64 1.17
N VAL A 11 10.02 37.69 0.62
CA VAL A 11 10.78 36.48 0.25
C VAL A 11 11.05 35.60 1.47
N PHE A 12 11.41 36.19 2.61
CA PHE A 12 11.65 35.44 3.84
C PHE A 12 10.37 34.80 4.39
N VAL A 13 9.28 35.57 4.50
CA VAL A 13 7.99 35.07 5.01
C VAL A 13 7.45 33.98 4.10
N THR A 14 7.48 34.16 2.78
CA THR A 14 7.06 33.12 1.83
C THR A 14 7.93 31.87 1.89
N GLY A 15 9.25 32.02 2.02
CA GLY A 15 10.17 30.88 2.18
C GLY A 15 9.91 30.10 3.47
N VAL A 16 9.69 30.79 4.59
CA VAL A 16 9.38 30.17 5.89
C VAL A 16 8.01 29.47 5.85
N LEU A 17 6.97 30.13 5.36
CA LEU A 17 5.62 29.54 5.28
C LEU A 17 5.58 28.34 4.32
N GLY A 18 6.24 28.44 3.17
CA GLY A 18 6.34 27.34 2.21
C GLY A 18 7.08 26.13 2.79
N SER A 19 8.20 26.37 3.48
CA SER A 19 8.98 25.31 4.13
C SER A 19 8.19 24.66 5.26
N ASN A 20 7.56 25.44 6.13
CA ASN A 20 6.76 24.94 7.24
C ASN A 20 5.59 24.08 6.73
N ARG A 21 4.91 24.53 5.66
CA ARG A 21 3.85 23.71 5.03
C ARG A 21 4.39 22.38 4.51
N TYR A 22 5.52 22.38 3.80
CA TYR A 22 6.11 21.14 3.28
C TYR A 22 6.52 20.17 4.40
N TYR A 23 7.20 20.66 5.45
CA TYR A 23 7.62 19.83 6.58
C TYR A 23 6.45 19.39 7.48
N SER A 24 5.32 20.10 7.44
CA SER A 24 4.10 19.70 8.12
C SER A 24 3.32 18.64 7.33
N THR A 25 3.44 18.61 6.00
CA THR A 25 2.82 17.58 5.15
C THR A 25 3.46 16.21 5.31
N TYR A 26 4.78 16.13 5.54
CA TYR A 26 5.52 14.88 5.64
C TYR A 26 6.04 14.70 7.07
N LEU A 27 5.59 13.64 7.74
CA LEU A 27 6.07 13.23 9.05
C LEU A 27 6.91 11.96 8.91
N PRO A 28 8.23 12.08 8.69
CA PRO A 28 9.13 10.94 8.59
C PRO A 28 9.44 10.35 9.97
N TYR A 29 9.54 9.03 10.02
CA TYR A 29 9.96 8.26 11.19
C TYR A 29 11.32 7.60 10.93
N GLY A 30 12.13 7.46 11.99
CA GLY A 30 13.44 6.81 11.91
C GLY A 30 13.41 5.35 11.46
N THR A 31 12.23 4.71 11.43
CA THR A 31 12.00 3.36 10.92
C THR A 31 11.92 3.29 9.38
N GLY A 32 12.02 4.42 8.69
CA GLY A 32 11.79 4.51 7.24
C GLY A 32 10.31 4.50 6.84
N ASP A 33 9.44 4.77 7.82
CA ASP A 33 8.03 5.05 7.61
C ASP A 33 7.83 6.55 7.45
N ASN A 34 6.86 6.95 6.64
CA ASN A 34 6.55 8.35 6.38
C ASN A 34 5.04 8.52 6.32
N ILE A 35 4.50 9.39 7.17
CA ILE A 35 3.08 9.72 7.14
C ILE A 35 2.92 10.99 6.34
N VAL A 36 2.10 10.93 5.29
CA VAL A 36 1.80 12.09 4.46
C VAL A 36 0.41 12.58 4.81
N GLN A 37 0.34 13.77 5.40
CA GLN A 37 -0.91 14.44 5.75
C GLN A 37 -1.55 14.99 4.48
N LEU A 38 -2.79 14.59 4.21
CA LEU A 38 -3.57 14.98 3.03
C LEU A 38 -4.24 16.34 3.20
N TYR A 39 -4.39 16.81 4.45
CA TYR A 39 -4.85 18.15 4.77
C TYR A 39 -3.89 19.20 4.18
N HIS A 40 -4.40 20.15 3.39
CA HIS A 40 -3.63 21.11 2.57
C HIS A 40 -2.73 20.50 1.48
N ALA A 41 -2.76 19.18 1.24
CA ALA A 41 -1.92 18.54 0.22
C ALA A 41 -2.61 18.47 -1.16
N HIS A 42 -3.23 19.57 -1.57
CA HIS A 42 -4.13 19.64 -2.72
C HIS A 42 -3.53 20.29 -3.96
N GLY A 43 -4.14 20.01 -5.10
CA GLY A 43 -3.80 20.56 -6.39
C GLY A 43 -2.55 19.94 -7.02
N GLY A 44 -1.84 20.74 -7.82
CA GLY A 44 -0.68 20.30 -8.58
C GLY A 44 -1.04 19.58 -9.89
N SER A 45 -0.04 19.00 -10.53
CA SER A 45 -0.20 18.37 -11.84
C SER A 45 -0.93 17.03 -11.73
N GLN A 46 -1.86 16.76 -12.65
CA GLN A 46 -2.44 15.42 -12.85
C GLN A 46 -1.54 14.47 -13.64
N SER A 47 -0.40 14.94 -14.15
CA SER A 47 0.48 14.10 -14.95
C SER A 47 1.14 13.02 -14.08
N PRO A 48 1.16 11.74 -14.50
CA PRO A 48 1.91 10.70 -13.78
C PRO A 48 3.43 10.97 -13.79
N SER A 49 3.92 11.72 -14.78
CA SER A 49 5.33 12.09 -14.92
C SER A 49 5.76 13.28 -14.08
N ARG A 50 4.90 13.79 -13.18
CA ARG A 50 5.26 14.85 -12.23
C ARG A 50 4.96 14.43 -10.79
N LYS A 51 5.80 14.88 -9.86
CA LYS A 51 5.59 14.66 -8.42
C LYS A 51 4.28 15.31 -7.97
N TRP A 52 3.49 14.58 -7.20
CA TRP A 52 2.27 15.08 -6.55
C TRP A 52 2.59 15.57 -5.13
N VAL A 53 1.72 16.42 -4.59
CA VAL A 53 1.93 17.00 -3.25
C VAL A 53 1.87 15.90 -2.19
N ALA A 54 0.87 15.02 -2.28
CA ALA A 54 0.75 13.81 -1.47
C ALA A 54 1.27 12.59 -2.24
N GLU A 55 2.59 12.36 -2.21
CA GLU A 55 3.24 11.21 -2.85
C GLU A 55 4.35 10.64 -1.97
N CYS A 56 4.39 9.31 -1.84
CA CYS A 56 5.47 8.59 -1.17
C CYS A 56 6.82 8.91 -1.81
N LEU A 57 7.88 8.91 -1.01
CA LEU A 57 9.21 9.27 -1.46
C LEU A 57 9.89 8.12 -2.23
N ASP A 58 11.12 8.38 -2.66
CA ASP A 58 11.90 7.43 -3.43
C ASP A 58 12.14 6.11 -2.66
N GLY A 59 11.73 4.98 -3.26
CA GLY A 59 11.82 3.67 -2.63
C GLY A 59 10.70 3.38 -1.60
N GLU A 60 9.79 4.34 -1.38
CA GLU A 60 8.61 4.15 -0.55
C GLU A 60 7.38 3.75 -1.38
N ALA A 61 6.51 2.95 -0.77
CA ALA A 61 5.20 2.60 -1.31
C ALA A 61 4.11 2.93 -0.29
N MET A 62 2.90 3.20 -0.78
CA MET A 62 1.76 3.38 0.10
C MET A 62 1.37 2.04 0.71
N VAL A 63 1.24 1.99 2.04
CA VAL A 63 0.92 0.78 2.80
C VAL A 63 -0.32 0.95 3.67
N GLY A 64 -0.87 2.15 3.79
CA GLY A 64 -2.09 2.35 4.55
C GLY A 64 -2.73 3.72 4.37
N ILE A 65 -3.93 3.84 4.93
CA ILE A 65 -4.72 5.07 4.99
C ILE A 65 -5.22 5.26 6.42
N GLN A 66 -5.50 6.51 6.76
CA GLN A 66 -5.99 6.87 8.08
C GLN A 66 -7.00 8.02 7.99
N ASP A 67 -8.03 7.89 8.82
CA ASP A 67 -9.00 8.92 9.13
C ASP A 67 -9.05 9.10 10.66
N TYR A 68 -9.21 10.35 11.11
CA TYR A 68 -9.31 10.68 12.54
C TYR A 68 -10.74 10.87 13.01
N GLN A 69 -11.72 11.22 12.17
CA GLN A 69 -13.01 11.70 12.69
C GLN A 69 -14.27 11.21 11.98
N ASP A 70 -14.16 10.61 10.80
CA ASP A 70 -15.22 10.76 9.83
C ASP A 70 -15.49 9.44 9.09
N ASP A 71 -15.45 8.28 9.76
CA ASP A 71 -15.89 7.00 9.19
C ASP A 71 -15.35 6.68 7.77
N PHE A 72 -14.13 7.13 7.46
CA PHE A 72 -13.53 7.06 6.11
C PHE A 72 -14.31 7.79 4.99
N PHE A 73 -15.08 8.82 5.34
CA PHE A 73 -15.72 9.77 4.42
C PHE A 73 -14.73 10.89 4.00
N LYS A 74 -13.62 11.03 4.73
CA LYS A 74 -12.41 11.76 4.33
C LYS A 74 -11.16 10.90 4.55
N LEU A 75 -10.07 11.25 3.87
CA LEU A 75 -8.74 10.73 4.20
C LEU A 75 -7.89 11.87 4.75
N GLN A 76 -7.25 11.64 5.89
CA GLN A 76 -6.39 12.65 6.51
C GLN A 76 -4.93 12.32 6.38
N ASN A 77 -4.56 11.06 6.44
CA ASN A 77 -3.19 10.65 6.17
C ASN A 77 -3.14 9.45 5.24
N MET A 78 -2.07 9.37 4.47
CA MET A 78 -1.61 8.13 3.88
C MET A 78 -0.27 7.72 4.50
N TRP A 79 -0.08 6.42 4.64
CA TRP A 79 1.12 5.83 5.21
C TRP A 79 1.99 5.29 4.09
N CYS A 80 3.23 5.79 4.04
CA CYS A 80 4.27 5.36 3.14
C CYS A 80 5.33 4.59 3.93
N LYS A 81 5.87 3.53 3.34
CA LYS A 81 6.95 2.73 3.94
C LYS A 81 8.02 2.44 2.92
N TYR A 82 9.27 2.41 3.33
CA TYR A 82 10.37 1.98 2.49
C TYR A 82 10.28 0.49 2.16
N MET A 83 9.95 0.16 0.91
CA MET A 83 9.63 -1.22 0.47
C MET A 83 10.66 -1.80 -0.51
N PHE A 84 11.57 -0.98 -1.03
CA PHE A 84 12.49 -1.39 -2.10
C PHE A 84 13.95 -1.18 -1.72
N PRO A 85 14.51 -1.96 -0.77
CA PRO A 85 15.87 -1.77 -0.26
C PRO A 85 17.01 -1.96 -1.29
N TYR A 86 16.76 -2.69 -2.38
CA TYR A 86 17.72 -2.92 -3.46
C TYR A 86 17.50 -1.99 -4.66
N LYS A 87 16.53 -1.07 -4.55
CA LYS A 87 16.33 -0.04 -5.57
C LYS A 87 17.51 0.95 -5.50
N PRO A 88 18.17 1.27 -6.62
CA PRO A 88 19.15 2.33 -6.63
C PRO A 88 18.48 3.68 -6.31
N ALA A 89 19.17 4.50 -5.53
CA ALA A 89 18.69 5.86 -5.23
C ALA A 89 18.50 6.65 -6.52
N SER A 90 17.37 7.34 -6.64
CA SER A 90 17.06 8.23 -7.77
C SER A 90 17.89 9.52 -7.76
N GLN A 91 18.69 9.76 -6.72
CA GLN A 91 19.45 11.00 -6.52
C GLN A 91 18.57 12.26 -6.54
N GLY A 92 17.31 12.12 -6.12
CA GLY A 92 16.33 13.21 -6.13
C GLY A 92 15.73 13.49 -7.51
N ALA A 93 16.09 12.74 -8.55
CA ALA A 93 15.50 12.88 -9.86
C ALA A 93 14.11 12.21 -9.91
N TYR A 94 13.09 12.98 -10.30
CA TYR A 94 11.75 12.47 -10.55
C TYR A 94 11.61 12.08 -12.04
N PRO A 95 10.89 11.00 -12.40
CA PRO A 95 10.11 10.09 -11.55
C PRO A 95 10.96 9.12 -10.74
N TYR A 96 10.52 8.82 -9.51
CA TYR A 96 11.19 7.86 -8.62
C TYR A 96 11.11 6.42 -9.14
N TYR A 97 10.09 6.12 -9.95
CA TYR A 97 9.81 4.80 -10.49
C TYR A 97 9.84 4.79 -12.03
N PRO A 98 10.11 3.64 -12.67
CA PRO A 98 10.34 3.58 -14.12
C PRO A 98 9.15 4.05 -14.97
N SER A 99 7.93 3.80 -14.52
CA SER A 99 6.70 4.16 -15.20
C SER A 99 5.59 4.32 -14.18
N CYS A 100 4.73 5.32 -14.37
CA CYS A 100 3.54 5.51 -13.55
C CYS A 100 2.34 5.83 -14.45
N HIS A 101 1.15 5.51 -13.95
CA HIS A 101 -0.12 5.87 -14.55
C HIS A 101 -1.08 6.35 -13.47
N VAL A 102 -2.13 7.06 -13.87
CA VAL A 102 -3.16 7.58 -12.97
C VAL A 102 -4.43 6.77 -13.17
N LYS A 103 -5.10 6.47 -12.07
CA LYS A 103 -6.44 5.88 -12.02
C LYS A 103 -7.31 6.77 -11.15
N ASP A 104 -8.61 6.56 -11.26
CA ASP A 104 -9.59 7.31 -10.49
C ASP A 104 -10.56 6.35 -9.81
N PHE A 105 -10.43 6.17 -8.49
CA PHE A 105 -11.29 5.24 -7.75
C PHE A 105 -12.70 5.79 -7.52
N ALA A 106 -12.98 7.02 -7.98
CA ALA A 106 -14.34 7.51 -8.12
C ALA A 106 -15.08 6.85 -9.29
N VAL A 107 -14.34 6.38 -10.30
CA VAL A 107 -14.86 5.76 -11.51
C VAL A 107 -15.02 4.25 -11.31
N PRO A 108 -16.19 3.67 -11.62
CA PRO A 108 -16.38 2.22 -11.55
C PRO A 108 -15.30 1.46 -12.33
N ASN A 109 -14.82 0.35 -11.76
CA ASN A 109 -13.79 -0.53 -12.32
C ASN A 109 -12.38 0.07 -12.41
N GLN A 110 -12.12 1.23 -11.82
CA GLN A 110 -10.78 1.81 -11.68
C GLN A 110 -10.27 1.78 -10.24
N ASN A 111 -10.60 0.73 -9.49
CA ASN A 111 -10.22 0.58 -8.08
C ASN A 111 -8.83 -0.07 -7.90
N PHE A 112 -8.25 -0.60 -8.97
CA PHE A 112 -7.01 -1.37 -8.95
C PHE A 112 -5.94 -0.70 -9.81
N CYS A 113 -4.69 -0.74 -9.35
CA CYS A 113 -3.54 -0.33 -10.15
C CYS A 113 -3.34 -1.24 -11.37
N PHE A 114 -3.54 -2.55 -11.18
CA PHE A 114 -3.52 -3.52 -12.26
C PHE A 114 -4.77 -3.41 -13.14
N ASP A 115 -4.56 -3.44 -14.45
CA ASP A 115 -5.61 -3.37 -15.46
C ASP A 115 -5.33 -4.46 -16.49
N ALA A 116 -6.22 -5.45 -16.58
CA ALA A 116 -6.06 -6.60 -17.45
C ALA A 116 -6.00 -6.22 -18.94
N GLN A 117 -6.71 -5.17 -19.35
CA GLN A 117 -6.69 -4.70 -20.74
C GLN A 117 -5.36 -4.05 -21.11
N ASN A 118 -4.63 -3.54 -20.11
CA ASN A 118 -3.36 -2.84 -20.26
C ASN A 118 -2.22 -3.52 -19.50
N ALA A 119 -2.27 -4.85 -19.36
CA ALA A 119 -1.40 -5.62 -18.46
C ALA A 119 0.09 -5.35 -18.66
N ALA A 120 0.56 -5.15 -19.91
CA ALA A 120 1.96 -4.85 -20.20
C ALA A 120 2.47 -3.57 -19.48
N ARG A 121 1.58 -2.59 -19.28
CA ARG A 121 1.89 -1.32 -18.61
C ARG A 121 1.61 -1.39 -17.11
N THR A 122 0.54 -2.09 -16.71
CA THR A 122 0.01 -2.04 -15.33
C THR A 122 0.42 -3.24 -14.45
N VAL A 123 1.08 -4.26 -15.01
CA VAL A 123 1.63 -5.35 -14.21
C VAL A 123 2.73 -4.84 -13.28
N ASN A 124 2.72 -5.36 -12.04
CA ASN A 124 3.62 -4.96 -10.97
C ASN A 124 3.53 -3.46 -10.67
N THR A 125 2.31 -2.92 -10.64
CA THR A 125 2.09 -1.54 -10.22
C THR A 125 1.39 -1.47 -8.87
N PHE A 126 1.74 -0.46 -8.09
CA PHE A 126 1.28 -0.24 -6.73
C PHE A 126 1.06 1.27 -6.50
N MET A 127 0.30 1.62 -5.47
CA MET A 127 -0.07 2.98 -5.16
C MET A 127 1.11 3.75 -4.55
N THR A 128 1.36 4.96 -5.03
CA THR A 128 2.37 5.87 -4.48
C THR A 128 1.82 7.22 -4.08
N ALA A 129 0.66 7.62 -4.57
CA ALA A 129 0.14 8.96 -4.33
C ALA A 129 -1.39 8.99 -4.36
N LEU A 130 -1.94 9.95 -3.63
CA LEU A 130 -3.32 10.38 -3.71
C LEU A 130 -3.33 11.83 -4.18
N ARG A 131 -4.36 12.22 -4.94
CA ARG A 131 -4.55 13.60 -5.36
C ARG A 131 -5.98 14.01 -5.12
N ASP A 132 -6.10 15.20 -4.58
CA ASP A 132 -7.35 15.93 -4.49
C ASP A 132 -7.15 17.37 -4.98
N ASP A 133 -8.22 17.97 -5.49
CA ASP A 133 -8.28 19.36 -5.90
C ASP A 133 -8.74 20.27 -4.75
N GLU A 134 -9.19 19.68 -3.64
CA GLU A 134 -9.72 20.42 -2.50
C GLU A 134 -8.81 20.43 -1.30
N PHE A 135 -9.06 21.38 -0.41
CA PHE A 135 -8.30 21.60 0.80
C PHE A 135 -8.12 20.37 1.71
N SER A 136 -9.05 19.42 1.63
CA SER A 136 -9.04 18.16 2.36
C SER A 136 -9.61 17.08 1.47
N PHE A 137 -9.02 15.89 1.56
CA PHE A 137 -9.39 14.71 0.77
C PHE A 137 -10.76 14.19 1.20
N PHE A 138 -11.83 14.80 0.69
CA PHE A 138 -13.20 14.36 0.92
C PHE A 138 -13.62 13.33 -0.12
N ILE A 139 -14.46 12.36 0.26
CA ILE A 139 -14.92 11.28 -0.62
C ILE A 139 -16.44 11.24 -0.72
N PHE A 140 -17.13 11.89 0.21
CA PHE A 140 -18.52 11.64 0.56
C PHE A 140 -19.56 12.34 -0.31
N ARG A 141 -19.23 13.47 -0.95
CA ARG A 141 -20.23 14.31 -1.61
C ARG A 141 -20.74 13.66 -2.89
N PRO A 142 -22.03 13.27 -2.94
CA PRO A 142 -22.63 12.75 -4.15
C PRO A 142 -22.87 13.89 -5.16
N GLY A 143 -22.43 13.73 -6.40
CA GLY A 143 -22.74 14.68 -7.48
C GLY A 143 -21.69 14.74 -8.60
N ILE A 144 -22.02 15.48 -9.67
CA ILE A 144 -21.14 15.83 -10.80
C ILE A 144 -21.12 17.37 -10.87
N GLY A 145 -20.03 18.03 -10.49
CA GLY A 145 -19.94 19.49 -10.44
C GLY A 145 -18.69 20.05 -9.75
N TYR A 146 -18.54 21.38 -9.76
CA TYR A 146 -17.49 22.07 -8.99
C TYR A 146 -17.72 21.87 -7.49
N GLY A 147 -16.74 21.30 -6.79
CA GLY A 147 -16.86 20.95 -5.37
C GLY A 147 -17.53 19.58 -5.12
N THR A 148 -17.63 18.73 -6.14
CA THR A 148 -18.09 17.34 -5.99
C THR A 148 -16.89 16.39 -5.99
N ASP A 149 -16.99 15.33 -5.19
CA ASP A 149 -15.99 14.26 -5.09
C ASP A 149 -16.06 13.31 -6.30
N GLY A 150 -16.27 13.88 -7.49
CA GLY A 150 -16.45 13.16 -8.75
C GLY A 150 -15.16 12.56 -9.31
N THR A 151 -14.01 13.07 -8.86
CA THR A 151 -12.69 12.56 -9.22
C THR A 151 -11.86 12.33 -7.98
N GLN A 152 -11.34 11.13 -7.81
CA GLN A 152 -10.50 10.71 -6.70
C GLN A 152 -9.28 10.00 -7.26
N GLN A 153 -8.37 10.82 -7.78
CA GLN A 153 -7.24 10.34 -8.54
C GLN A 153 -6.16 9.77 -7.61
N TYR A 154 -5.57 8.67 -8.05
CA TYR A 154 -4.44 8.06 -7.37
C TYR A 154 -3.41 7.60 -8.39
N LYS A 155 -2.14 7.66 -7.97
CA LYS A 155 -1.01 7.31 -8.83
C LYS A 155 -0.56 5.90 -8.55
N CYS A 156 -0.42 5.14 -9.63
CA CYS A 156 0.11 3.79 -9.62
C CYS A 156 1.46 3.80 -10.33
N CYS A 157 2.50 3.32 -9.67
CA CYS A 157 3.85 3.25 -10.23
C CYS A 157 4.33 1.81 -10.32
N LYS A 158 5.17 1.54 -11.32
CA LYS A 158 5.75 0.22 -11.57
C LYS A 158 6.87 -0.06 -10.56
N THR A 159 6.92 -1.30 -10.07
CA THR A 159 8.00 -1.76 -9.21
C THR A 159 9.37 -1.55 -9.88
N PRO A 160 10.42 -1.25 -9.10
CA PRO A 160 11.78 -1.20 -9.63
C PRO A 160 12.21 -2.54 -10.25
N PRO A 161 13.22 -2.54 -11.13
CA PRO A 161 13.77 -3.77 -11.70
C PRO A 161 14.14 -4.80 -10.62
N GLY A 162 13.75 -6.05 -10.83
CA GLY A 162 13.95 -7.16 -9.88
C GLY A 162 12.85 -7.33 -8.84
N TYR A 163 11.92 -6.37 -8.70
CA TYR A 163 10.76 -6.49 -7.83
C TYR A 163 9.49 -6.86 -8.60
N TYR A 164 8.59 -7.59 -7.95
CA TYR A 164 7.28 -7.95 -8.48
C TYR A 164 6.19 -7.84 -7.41
N ILE A 165 4.95 -7.71 -7.86
CA ILE A 165 3.77 -7.82 -7.00
C ILE A 165 3.25 -9.25 -7.10
N ASP A 166 3.18 -9.94 -5.97
CA ASP A 166 2.60 -11.27 -5.88
C ASP A 166 1.08 -11.15 -5.75
N TYR A 167 0.40 -11.21 -6.89
CA TYR A 167 -1.04 -11.07 -6.96
C TYR A 167 -1.81 -12.25 -6.34
N VAL A 168 -1.16 -13.40 -6.12
CA VAL A 168 -1.77 -14.57 -5.48
C VAL A 168 -1.89 -14.36 -3.97
N SER A 169 -0.96 -13.60 -3.39
CA SER A 169 -0.95 -13.29 -1.96
C SER A 169 -1.80 -12.06 -1.60
N CYS A 170 -2.56 -11.47 -2.53
CA CYS A 170 -3.33 -10.27 -2.21
C CYS A 170 -4.47 -10.56 -1.22
N TYR A 171 -4.73 -9.61 -0.34
CA TYR A 171 -5.92 -9.59 0.50
C TYR A 171 -6.52 -8.19 0.55
N TYR A 172 -7.77 -8.10 1.00
CA TYR A 172 -8.46 -6.84 1.21
C TYR A 172 -8.48 -6.50 2.70
N LYS A 173 -8.27 -5.23 3.03
CA LYS A 173 -8.48 -4.71 4.38
C LYS A 173 -9.69 -3.79 4.36
N PRO A 174 -10.82 -4.21 4.98
CA PRO A 174 -11.98 -3.35 5.09
C PRO A 174 -11.69 -2.19 6.06
N THR A 175 -12.33 -1.06 5.81
CA THR A 175 -12.39 0.14 6.68
C THR A 175 -13.57 0.10 7.65
N ARG A 176 -14.19 -1.07 7.76
CA ARG A 176 -15.34 -1.36 8.59
C ARG A 176 -15.18 -2.69 9.28
N ASP A 177 -15.91 -2.87 10.36
CA ASP A 177 -15.90 -4.08 11.15
C ASP A 177 -16.86 -5.16 10.60
N GLN A 178 -17.00 -6.25 11.36
CA GLN A 178 -17.89 -7.36 11.03
C GLN A 178 -19.39 -7.00 11.08
N TYR A 179 -19.75 -5.93 11.78
CA TYR A 179 -21.13 -5.43 11.91
C TYR A 179 -21.47 -4.38 10.85
N TRP A 180 -20.57 -4.16 9.87
CA TRP A 180 -20.72 -3.16 8.82
C TRP A 180 -20.67 -1.72 9.32
N GLU A 181 -20.18 -1.51 10.53
CA GLU A 181 -19.89 -0.19 11.06
C GLU A 181 -18.51 0.23 10.55
N TYR A 182 -18.42 1.38 9.90
CA TYR A 182 -17.11 1.98 9.62
C TYR A 182 -16.39 2.20 10.92
N TYR A 183 -15.07 2.11 10.92
CA TYR A 183 -14.33 2.34 12.16
C TYR A 183 -14.59 3.78 12.64
N ASP A 184 -15.46 3.87 13.66
CA ASP A 184 -15.80 5.06 14.43
C ASP A 184 -14.51 5.73 14.87
N SER A 185 -14.48 7.02 14.77
CA SER A 185 -13.25 7.76 14.70
C SER A 185 -12.69 8.25 16.03
N GLN A 186 -13.33 7.95 17.17
CA GLN A 186 -12.80 8.43 18.46
C GLN A 186 -11.39 7.89 18.75
N ASN A 187 -11.01 6.78 18.11
CA ASN A 187 -9.73 6.10 18.31
C ASN A 187 -8.95 5.93 16.98
N HIS A 188 -8.51 7.02 16.34
CA HIS A 188 -7.46 7.05 15.29
C HIS A 188 -7.26 5.72 14.52
N PHE A 189 -8.20 5.37 13.64
CA PHE A 189 -8.16 4.06 12.99
C PHE A 189 -7.23 4.07 11.78
N VAL A 190 -6.19 3.24 11.86
CA VAL A 190 -5.23 3.05 10.78
C VAL A 190 -5.55 1.76 10.05
N VAL A 191 -5.91 1.86 8.78
CA VAL A 191 -6.08 0.69 7.90
C VAL A 191 -4.78 0.52 7.12
N PHE A 192 -3.97 -0.45 7.54
CA PHE A 192 -2.64 -0.69 6.98
C PHE A 192 -2.44 -2.15 6.52
N CYS A 193 -1.59 -2.30 5.52
CA CYS A 193 -1.10 -3.57 5.00
C CYS A 193 0.00 -4.12 5.91
N THR A 194 -0.05 -5.42 6.19
CA THR A 194 0.99 -6.17 6.91
C THR A 194 2.39 -5.97 6.31
N ALA A 195 3.43 -6.18 7.12
CA ALA A 195 4.82 -6.05 6.67
C ALA A 195 5.11 -6.87 5.39
N GLY A 196 5.78 -6.24 4.42
CA GLY A 196 6.06 -6.85 3.11
C GLY A 196 4.94 -6.69 2.08
N PHE A 197 3.85 -6.00 2.41
CA PHE A 197 2.72 -5.75 1.50
C PHE A 197 2.59 -4.27 1.18
N VAL A 198 2.12 -3.97 -0.03
CA VAL A 198 1.85 -2.61 -0.52
C VAL A 198 0.41 -2.50 -0.98
N MET A 199 -0.11 -1.27 -0.93
CA MET A 199 -1.40 -0.96 -1.49
C MET A 199 -1.36 -1.03 -3.02
N THR A 200 -2.23 -1.81 -3.61
CA THR A 200 -2.38 -1.95 -5.08
C THR A 200 -3.77 -1.56 -5.56
N GLY A 201 -4.65 -1.17 -4.64
CA GLY A 201 -5.99 -0.73 -4.96
C GLY A 201 -6.68 -0.11 -3.76
N ILE A 202 -7.70 0.68 -4.05
CA ILE A 202 -8.58 1.35 -3.10
C ILE A 202 -9.95 1.44 -3.75
N ALA A 203 -11.01 1.25 -2.97
CA ALA A 203 -12.36 1.41 -3.47
C ALA A 203 -13.20 2.22 -2.51
N ARG A 204 -14.08 3.03 -3.10
CA ARG A 204 -15.18 3.66 -2.39
C ARG A 204 -16.51 2.99 -2.73
N LYS A 205 -17.46 3.03 -1.81
CA LYS A 205 -18.82 2.57 -2.03
C LYS A 205 -19.82 3.49 -1.33
N LEU A 206 -21.01 3.56 -1.90
CA LEU A 206 -22.16 4.19 -1.26
C LEU A 206 -22.61 3.32 -0.08
N SER A 207 -22.59 3.90 1.12
CA SER A 207 -23.07 3.26 2.33
C SER A 207 -24.60 3.04 2.24
N PRO A 208 -25.10 1.87 2.64
CA PRO A 208 -26.53 1.58 2.59
C PRO A 208 -27.34 2.34 3.64
N ILE A 209 -26.69 2.87 4.69
CA ILE A 209 -27.35 3.48 5.86
C ILE A 209 -27.60 4.97 5.62
N ASN A 210 -26.54 5.75 5.44
CA ASN A 210 -26.59 7.22 5.29
C ASN A 210 -26.62 7.69 3.83
N ARG A 211 -26.35 6.81 2.86
CA ARG A 211 -26.23 7.14 1.42
C ARG A 211 -25.06 8.07 1.09
N ASP A 212 -24.02 8.07 1.92
CA ASP A 212 -22.76 8.76 1.63
C ASP A 212 -21.71 7.80 1.06
N TYR A 213 -20.72 8.33 0.36
CA TYR A 213 -19.58 7.51 -0.10
C TYR A 213 -18.51 7.42 0.98
N HIS A 214 -18.03 6.19 1.22
CA HIS A 214 -16.93 5.90 2.12
C HIS A 214 -15.88 5.07 1.38
N ILE A 215 -14.61 5.17 1.77
CA ILE A 215 -13.65 4.12 1.41
C ILE A 215 -14.12 2.84 2.08
N GLU A 216 -14.30 1.75 1.33
CA GLU A 216 -14.74 0.47 1.92
C GLU A 216 -13.58 -0.49 2.15
N TRP A 217 -12.57 -0.46 1.29
CA TRP A 217 -11.40 -1.31 1.44
C TRP A 217 -10.17 -0.77 0.73
N ILE A 218 -9.02 -1.27 1.18
CA ILE A 218 -7.75 -1.22 0.45
C ILE A 218 -7.33 -2.64 0.05
N GLN A 219 -6.69 -2.78 -1.12
CA GLN A 219 -6.09 -4.04 -1.55
C GLN A 219 -4.61 -4.02 -1.20
N CYS A 220 -4.16 -5.02 -0.45
CA CYS A 220 -2.78 -5.20 -0.03
C CYS A 220 -2.20 -6.42 -0.73
N CYS A 221 -1.11 -6.26 -1.48
CA CYS A 221 -0.43 -7.35 -2.16
C CYS A 221 1.04 -7.43 -1.73
N ARG A 222 1.56 -8.65 -1.65
CA ARG A 222 2.94 -8.87 -1.22
C ARG A 222 3.92 -8.38 -2.29
N VAL A 223 5.00 -7.74 -1.85
CA VAL A 223 6.14 -7.41 -2.72
C VAL A 223 7.16 -8.54 -2.64
N GLY A 224 7.55 -9.07 -3.81
CA GLY A 224 8.62 -10.03 -3.96
C GLY A 224 9.85 -9.42 -4.62
N TYR A 225 11.02 -10.02 -4.38
CA TYR A 225 12.28 -9.69 -5.05
C TYR A 225 12.88 -10.95 -5.69
N GLY A 226 13.47 -10.78 -6.87
CA GLY A 226 14.04 -11.87 -7.67
C GLY A 226 13.13 -12.33 -8.80
N PRO A 227 13.43 -13.48 -9.43
CA PRO A 227 12.60 -14.01 -10.51
C PRO A 227 11.19 -14.28 -9.99
N PRO A 228 10.14 -13.86 -10.70
CA PRO A 228 8.77 -14.11 -10.27
C PRO A 228 8.55 -15.63 -10.22
N ARG A 229 8.09 -16.14 -9.07
CA ARG A 229 7.97 -17.59 -8.86
C ARG A 229 6.95 -18.23 -9.80
N VAL A 230 5.85 -17.54 -10.11
CA VAL A 230 4.90 -17.85 -11.17
C VAL A 230 4.17 -16.55 -11.52
N GLN A 231 4.29 -16.03 -12.75
CA GLN A 231 3.41 -14.94 -13.22
C GLN A 231 2.10 -15.55 -13.68
N VAL A 232 1.24 -15.98 -12.76
CA VAL A 232 -0.16 -16.17 -13.13
C VAL A 232 -0.72 -14.77 -13.26
N THR A 233 -1.10 -14.36 -14.46
CA THR A 233 -1.85 -13.12 -14.65
C THR A 233 -3.04 -13.17 -13.70
N PRO A 234 -3.28 -12.11 -12.90
CA PRO A 234 -4.45 -12.07 -12.03
C PRO A 234 -5.66 -12.35 -12.90
N GLN A 235 -6.34 -13.47 -12.67
CA GLN A 235 -7.64 -13.64 -13.28
C GLN A 235 -8.50 -12.54 -12.65
N ALA A 236 -8.99 -11.62 -13.48
CA ALA A 236 -9.87 -10.54 -13.08
C ALA A 236 -11.24 -11.10 -12.66
N GLY A 237 -11.25 -11.99 -11.67
CA GLY A 237 -12.44 -12.28 -10.89
C GLY A 237 -12.63 -11.10 -9.97
N MET A 238 -13.29 -10.05 -10.47
CA MET A 238 -14.00 -9.19 -9.53
C MET A 238 -14.89 -10.11 -8.68
N PRO A 239 -14.91 -9.99 -7.34
CA PRO A 239 -15.98 -10.61 -6.57
C PRO A 239 -17.28 -10.07 -7.17
N SER A 240 -17.99 -10.92 -7.91
CA SER A 240 -19.23 -10.51 -8.54
C SER A 240 -20.12 -10.00 -7.43
N THR A 241 -20.64 -8.80 -7.58
CA THR A 241 -21.61 -8.18 -6.67
C THR A 241 -22.98 -8.89 -6.68
N SER A 242 -23.04 -10.16 -7.10
CA SER A 242 -24.15 -11.05 -6.78
C SER A 242 -24.10 -11.34 -5.29
N TYR A 243 -24.78 -10.48 -4.53
CA TYR A 243 -25.18 -10.69 -3.15
C TYR A 243 -26.07 -11.94 -3.11
N ASP A 244 -25.45 -13.11 -3.04
CA ASP A 244 -26.11 -14.28 -2.46
C ASP A 244 -25.75 -14.28 -0.97
N ASN A 245 -26.76 -14.06 -0.13
CA ASN A 245 -26.64 -13.75 1.30
C ASN A 245 -26.32 -15.01 2.13
N SER A 246 -25.61 -15.98 1.56
CA SER A 246 -25.23 -17.23 2.23
C SER A 246 -23.74 -17.46 2.07
N SER A 247 -23.03 -17.32 3.18
CA SER A 247 -21.64 -17.75 3.40
C SER A 247 -20.62 -17.20 2.41
N ILE A 248 -20.08 -16.01 2.72
CA ILE A 248 -18.68 -15.75 2.37
C ILE A 248 -17.85 -16.49 3.41
N PRO A 249 -17.15 -17.60 3.10
CA PRO A 249 -16.14 -18.11 4.00
C PRO A 249 -14.95 -17.16 3.88
N TYR A 250 -15.01 -16.04 4.60
CA TYR A 250 -13.82 -15.27 4.95
C TYR A 250 -13.04 -16.07 6.01
N SER A 251 -12.68 -17.32 5.71
CA SER A 251 -11.56 -17.94 6.39
C SER A 251 -10.34 -17.35 5.72
N ALA A 252 -9.81 -16.27 6.31
CA ALA A 252 -8.38 -16.08 6.24
C ALA A 252 -7.78 -17.45 6.60
N GLN A 253 -7.13 -18.12 5.66
CA GLN A 253 -6.22 -19.21 5.99
C GLN A 253 -5.07 -18.58 6.76
N TYR A 254 -5.33 -18.15 8.00
CA TYR A 254 -4.34 -18.25 9.04
C TYR A 254 -3.93 -19.72 8.98
N ARG A 255 -2.67 -19.97 8.66
CA ARG A 255 -2.01 -21.18 9.11
C ARG A 255 -2.42 -21.33 10.57
N SER A 256 -3.15 -22.39 10.90
CA SER A 256 -3.46 -22.71 12.28
C SER A 256 -2.13 -22.77 13.00
N LEU A 257 -1.98 -21.95 14.04
CA LEU A 257 -0.82 -21.98 14.94
C LEU A 257 -0.69 -23.34 15.65
N ASP A 258 -1.70 -24.20 15.53
CA ASP A 258 -1.71 -25.59 16.03
C ASP A 258 -0.59 -26.49 15.47
N ASP A 259 0.10 -26.06 14.40
CA ASP A 259 1.28 -26.77 13.86
C ASP A 259 2.62 -26.26 14.42
N GLU A 260 2.68 -25.16 15.18
CA GLU A 260 3.91 -24.69 15.84
C GLU A 260 4.05 -25.16 17.31
N ASP A 261 2.95 -25.51 17.98
CA ASP A 261 3.00 -26.00 19.37
C ASP A 261 3.46 -27.46 19.50
N LYS A 262 3.49 -28.24 18.41
CA LYS A 262 3.89 -29.66 18.49
C LYS A 262 5.40 -29.90 18.52
N ASP A 263 6.22 -28.89 18.26
CA ASP A 263 7.68 -29.01 18.24
C ASP A 263 8.37 -28.35 19.46
N LEU A 264 7.62 -27.74 20.38
CA LEU A 264 8.18 -27.05 21.56
C LEU A 264 8.09 -27.86 22.88
N ASP A 265 7.35 -28.96 22.92
CA ASP A 265 7.14 -29.74 24.16
C ASP A 265 8.25 -30.76 24.50
N GLN A 266 9.41 -30.75 23.82
CA GLN A 266 10.45 -31.75 24.04
C GLN A 266 11.82 -31.24 24.46
N ALA A 267 11.91 -30.02 25.01
CA ALA A 267 13.11 -29.59 25.71
C ALA A 267 12.77 -28.74 26.94
N TYR A 268 13.39 -29.09 28.07
CA TYR A 268 13.49 -28.32 29.31
C TYR A 268 12.37 -28.46 30.37
N LEU A 269 12.47 -29.54 31.15
CA LEU A 269 12.10 -29.51 32.58
C LEU A 269 13.30 -29.00 33.40
N PRO A 270 13.11 -28.02 34.29
CA PRO A 270 13.67 -28.16 35.62
C PRO A 270 12.66 -27.89 36.75
N SER A 271 12.82 -28.73 37.76
CA SER A 271 12.24 -28.79 39.11
C SER A 271 11.67 -27.51 39.73
N HIS A 272 10.46 -27.66 40.27
CA HIS A 272 9.88 -26.87 41.36
C HIS A 272 10.85 -26.62 42.53
N GLN A 273 10.89 -25.37 43.02
CA GLN A 273 11.06 -25.07 44.44
C GLN A 273 10.05 -23.98 44.89
N PRO A 274 9.57 -24.02 46.15
CA PRO A 274 8.47 -23.18 46.60
C PRO A 274 8.94 -21.90 47.33
N HIS A 275 8.13 -20.86 47.17
CA HIS A 275 7.92 -19.67 47.99
C HIS A 275 9.03 -19.21 48.96
N ALA A 276 9.63 -18.06 48.64
CA ALA A 276 10.26 -17.17 49.60
C ALA A 276 9.60 -15.78 49.56
N THR A 277 9.20 -15.32 50.74
CA THR A 277 8.58 -14.03 51.07
C THR A 277 9.41 -12.83 50.62
N TYR A 278 8.74 -11.86 49.97
CA TYR A 278 9.30 -10.54 49.67
C TYR A 278 9.55 -9.72 50.95
N ARG A 279 10.83 -9.44 51.25
CA ARG A 279 11.25 -8.30 52.09
C ARG A 279 11.86 -7.25 51.18
N MET A 280 11.36 -6.01 51.24
CA MET A 280 11.99 -4.88 50.57
C MET A 280 13.34 -4.54 51.24
N PRO A 281 14.43 -4.33 50.49
CA PRO A 281 15.63 -3.69 51.01
C PRO A 281 15.53 -2.15 50.91
N PRO A 282 16.24 -1.41 51.78
CA PRO A 282 16.27 0.04 51.76
C PRO A 282 17.15 0.58 50.64
N ALA A 283 16.90 1.84 50.29
CA ALA A 283 17.69 2.64 49.36
C ALA A 283 19.17 2.65 49.74
N LEU A 284 20.04 2.38 48.76
CA LEU A 284 21.43 2.80 48.82
C LEU A 284 21.97 3.09 47.42
N ASP A 285 22.58 4.27 47.33
CA ASP A 285 23.40 4.75 46.24
C ASP A 285 24.49 3.76 45.86
N GLN A 286 24.62 3.47 44.55
CA GLN A 286 25.89 3.16 43.91
C GLN A 286 25.76 3.18 42.39
N VAL A 287 26.57 4.03 41.77
CA VAL A 287 26.81 4.12 40.32
C VAL A 287 27.69 2.95 39.88
N PRO A 288 27.28 2.12 38.90
CA PRO A 288 28.20 1.21 38.24
C PRO A 288 28.73 1.81 36.94
N THR A 289 30.05 1.83 36.84
CA THR A 289 30.85 1.97 35.63
C THR A 289 30.40 1.01 34.52
N ILE A 290 30.17 1.56 33.33
CA ILE A 290 29.87 0.82 32.09
C ILE A 290 31.13 0.08 31.64
N SER A 291 31.13 -1.26 31.72
CA SER A 291 32.12 -2.10 31.04
C SER A 291 31.69 -2.32 29.58
N SER A 292 32.66 -2.17 28.69
CA SER A 292 32.54 -2.31 27.25
C SER A 292 32.65 -3.78 26.85
N ASP A 293 31.57 -4.55 26.94
CA ASP A 293 31.47 -5.86 26.29
C ASP A 293 29.99 -6.11 25.94
N ALA A 294 29.56 -5.52 24.82
CA ALA A 294 28.30 -5.89 24.17
C ALA A 294 28.65 -6.72 22.93
N GLU A 295 28.49 -8.03 23.06
CA GLU A 295 28.53 -8.97 21.95
C GLU A 295 27.51 -8.56 20.88
N ALA A 296 27.99 -8.41 19.66
CA ALA A 296 27.18 -8.17 18.49
C ALA A 296 26.24 -9.36 18.26
N VAL A 297 24.92 -9.09 18.27
CA VAL A 297 23.91 -10.06 17.86
C VAL A 297 24.07 -10.30 16.36
N GLU A 298 24.71 -11.42 16.05
CA GLU A 298 24.99 -11.93 14.73
C GLU A 298 23.72 -12.46 14.06
N TRP A 299 23.17 -11.71 13.10
CA TRP A 299 22.08 -12.17 12.24
C TRP A 299 22.58 -13.16 11.18
N GLN A 300 22.90 -14.38 11.57
CA GLN A 300 23.22 -15.47 10.64
C GLN A 300 21.96 -16.25 10.22
N SER A 301 21.52 -15.96 9.00
CA SER A 301 20.98 -16.87 7.98
C SER A 301 20.11 -18.07 8.41
N LEU A 302 18.79 -17.92 8.28
CA LEU A 302 17.88 -19.04 8.02
C LEU A 302 18.07 -19.54 6.58
N ARG A 303 19.07 -20.40 6.37
CA ARG A 303 19.20 -21.21 5.15
C ARG A 303 18.15 -22.31 5.16
N TYR A 304 17.15 -22.20 4.30
CA TYR A 304 16.21 -23.28 4.03
C TYR A 304 16.93 -24.48 3.38
N LYS A 305 16.80 -25.66 4.00
CA LYS A 305 17.19 -26.95 3.42
C LYS A 305 16.35 -27.22 2.18
N LYS A 306 17.04 -27.56 1.08
CA LYS A 306 16.47 -27.86 -0.24
C LYS A 306 15.92 -29.29 -0.23
N GLY A 307 14.60 -29.44 -0.21
CA GLY A 307 13.95 -30.74 -0.47
C GLY A 307 14.04 -31.14 -1.95
N PRO A 308 13.92 -32.43 -2.28
CA PRO A 308 14.02 -32.91 -3.66
C PRO A 308 12.83 -32.43 -4.51
N VAL A 309 13.14 -31.97 -5.73
CA VAL A 309 12.19 -31.44 -6.70
C VAL A 309 11.39 -32.60 -7.33
N PRO A 310 10.05 -32.55 -7.35
CA PRO A 310 9.25 -33.54 -8.09
C PRO A 310 9.54 -33.47 -9.59
N LYS A 311 9.76 -34.62 -10.23
CA LYS A 311 9.96 -34.71 -11.68
C LYS A 311 8.67 -34.29 -12.39
N LEU A 312 8.72 -33.17 -13.11
CA LEU A 312 7.62 -32.67 -13.94
C LEU A 312 7.33 -33.65 -15.08
N LEU A 313 6.04 -33.98 -15.24
CA LEU A 313 5.48 -34.71 -16.37
C LEU A 313 5.72 -33.92 -17.66
N ARG A 314 6.35 -34.57 -18.63
CA ARG A 314 6.63 -34.05 -19.97
C ARG A 314 5.30 -33.86 -20.71
N LEU A 315 4.81 -32.63 -20.80
CA LEU A 315 3.68 -32.29 -21.66
C LEU A 315 4.10 -32.33 -23.13
N LYS A 316 3.28 -33.01 -23.93
CA LYS A 316 3.46 -33.22 -25.37
C LYS A 316 3.23 -31.89 -26.11
N PRO A 317 4.08 -31.51 -27.08
CA PRO A 317 3.90 -30.26 -27.81
C PRO A 317 2.62 -30.31 -28.68
N PRO A 318 1.93 -29.16 -28.86
CA PRO A 318 0.72 -29.07 -29.65
C PRO A 318 1.02 -29.20 -31.15
N THR A 319 0.16 -29.95 -31.84
CA THR A 319 0.13 -30.12 -33.29
C THR A 319 -0.21 -28.79 -33.98
N PRO A 320 0.48 -28.40 -35.07
CA PRO A 320 0.17 -27.16 -35.78
C PRO A 320 -1.19 -27.24 -36.49
N MET A 321 -2.04 -26.24 -36.26
CA MET A 321 -3.29 -26.05 -37.02
C MET A 321 -3.00 -25.39 -38.37
N ALA A 322 -3.64 -25.93 -39.42
CA ALA A 322 -3.53 -25.48 -40.80
C ALA A 322 -4.16 -24.08 -40.97
N LEU A 323 -3.43 -23.21 -41.69
CA LEU A 323 -3.84 -21.87 -42.07
C LEU A 323 -4.86 -21.96 -43.23
N HIS A 324 -6.11 -21.56 -43.00
CA HIS A 324 -7.11 -21.40 -44.07
C HIS A 324 -7.05 -19.95 -44.57
N THR A 325 -6.48 -19.76 -45.76
CA THR A 325 -6.44 -18.47 -46.47
C THR A 325 -7.72 -18.30 -47.29
N THR A 326 -8.63 -17.44 -46.84
CA THR A 326 -9.76 -16.96 -47.65
C THR A 326 -9.40 -15.65 -48.31
N MET A 327 -9.30 -15.66 -49.65
CA MET A 327 -9.24 -14.46 -50.48
C MET A 327 -10.58 -13.73 -50.46
N LEU A 328 -10.57 -12.44 -50.09
CA LEU A 328 -11.70 -11.53 -50.29
C LEU A 328 -11.38 -10.62 -51.48
N GLY A 329 -12.27 -10.69 -52.47
CA GLY A 329 -12.19 -9.95 -53.72
C GLY A 329 -12.47 -8.45 -53.56
N SER A 330 -11.73 -7.70 -54.35
CA SER A 330 -11.87 -6.27 -54.62
C SER A 330 -13.18 -5.97 -55.36
N GLY A 331 -14.03 -5.14 -54.76
CA GLY A 331 -15.16 -4.49 -55.42
C GLY A 331 -14.87 -3.00 -55.63
N LEU A 332 -14.58 -2.64 -56.88
CA LEU A 332 -14.62 -1.26 -57.39
C LEU A 332 -16.08 -0.81 -57.46
N VAL A 333 -16.40 0.36 -56.89
CA VAL A 333 -17.61 1.12 -57.23
C VAL A 333 -17.20 2.54 -57.56
N SER A 334 -17.35 2.88 -58.84
CA SER A 334 -17.47 4.26 -59.31
C SER A 334 -18.91 4.72 -59.11
N ILE A 335 -19.08 5.94 -58.60
CA ILE A 335 -19.81 7.08 -59.20
C ILE A 335 -19.40 8.32 -58.40
#